data_AF-A0A1H9TN78-F1
#
_entry.id   AF-A0A1H9TN78-F1
#
_cell.length_a   1.000
_cell.length_b   1.000
_cell.length_c   1.000
_cell.angle_alpha   90.00
_cell.angle_beta   90.00
_cell.angle_gamma   90.00
#
_symmetry.space_group_name_H-M   'P 1'
#
loop_
_entity.id
_entity.type
_entity.pdbx_description
1 polymer ?
#
loop_
_entity_poly.entity_id
_entity_poly.type
_entity_poly.pdbx_seq_one_letter_code
_entity_poly.pdbx_strand_id
1 'polypeptide(L)'
;MGITLDHFRLFQMFYAVYKKNKIRMNDDTIRKRLRVYVPIAREKCSSVPEHIHPHLFRHSRAMHLYQHGMDLSLVSQWLGHEQLRTTLTYAYADTNHKRTAIEKTMGATFDKDGTIKPYIVEDEETLKHLYGL
;
A
#
# COMPACT_ATOMS: atom_id res chain seq x y z
N MET A 1 -26.61 -37.09 -7.24
CA MET A 1 -25.30 -37.21 -7.91
C MET A 1 -24.42 -36.08 -7.38
N GLY A 2 -23.75 -36.32 -6.25
CA GLY A 2 -23.00 -35.30 -5.53
C GLY A 2 -21.65 -35.06 -6.19
N ILE A 3 -21.42 -33.84 -6.65
CA ILE A 3 -20.13 -33.42 -7.19
C ILE A 3 -19.20 -33.24 -5.99
N THR A 4 -18.39 -34.25 -5.72
CA THR A 4 -17.32 -34.19 -4.73
C THR A 4 -16.35 -33.07 -5.12
N LEU A 5 -16.28 -32.01 -4.29
CA LEU A 5 -15.26 -30.97 -4.31
C LEU A 5 -13.88 -31.60 -4.02
N ASP A 6 -13.28 -32.25 -5.01
CA ASP A 6 -11.93 -32.82 -4.89
C ASP A 6 -11.07 -32.51 -6.13
N HIS A 7 -11.22 -31.30 -6.67
CA HIS A 7 -10.48 -30.82 -7.86
C HIS A 7 -9.57 -29.61 -7.60
N PHE A 8 -9.29 -29.29 -6.35
CA PHE A 8 -8.20 -28.38 -5.98
C PHE A 8 -7.20 -29.13 -5.09
N ARG A 9 -6.53 -30.16 -5.63
CA ARG A 9 -5.15 -30.45 -5.22
C ARG A 9 -4.31 -29.26 -5.65
N LEU A 10 -4.38 -28.19 -4.87
CA LEU A 10 -3.53 -27.02 -4.94
C LEU A 10 -2.10 -27.54 -4.91
N PHE A 11 -1.42 -27.54 -6.06
CA PHE A 11 0.02 -27.52 -6.06
C PHE A 11 0.43 -26.41 -5.11
N GLN A 12 1.05 -26.79 -3.98
CA GLN A 12 1.49 -25.81 -3.00
C GLN A 12 2.58 -24.98 -3.68
N MET A 13 2.21 -23.82 -4.21
CA MET A 13 3.15 -22.93 -4.92
C MET A 13 4.32 -22.52 -4.01
N PHE A 14 4.08 -22.49 -2.69
CA PHE A 14 5.10 -22.22 -1.68
C PHE A 14 5.21 -23.39 -0.69
N TYR A 15 6.33 -24.11 -0.75
CA TYR A 15 6.65 -25.23 0.14
C TYR A 15 8.03 -25.06 0.77
N ALA A 16 8.19 -25.59 1.97
CA ALA A 16 9.48 -25.76 2.61
C ALA A 16 9.89 -27.24 2.54
N VAL A 17 11.19 -27.51 2.45
CA VAL A 17 11.71 -28.88 2.50
C VAL A 17 12.18 -29.14 3.92
N TYR A 18 11.56 -30.11 4.59
CA TYR A 18 11.94 -30.54 5.92
C TYR A 18 12.13 -32.05 5.92
N LYS A 19 13.33 -32.53 6.25
CA LYS A 19 13.69 -33.97 6.25
C LYS A 19 13.27 -34.69 4.94
N LYS A 20 13.57 -34.10 3.78
CA LYS A 20 13.19 -34.56 2.42
C LYS A 20 11.69 -34.54 2.10
N ASN A 21 10.83 -34.12 3.02
CA ASN A 21 9.40 -33.93 2.78
C ASN A 21 9.09 -32.49 2.40
N LYS A 22 8.21 -32.30 1.42
CA LYS A 22 7.65 -30.99 1.09
C LYS A 22 6.48 -30.71 2.05
N ILE A 23 6.64 -29.68 2.85
CA ILE A 23 5.62 -29.20 3.77
C ILE A 23 5.11 -27.84 3.31
N ARG A 24 3.85 -27.54 3.64
CA ARG A 24 3.29 -26.20 3.43
C ARG A 24 4.15 -25.19 4.14
N MET A 25 4.53 -24.13 3.44
CA MET A 25 5.31 -23.07 4.04
C MET A 25 4.45 -22.33 5.07
N ASN A 26 4.89 -22.35 6.34
CA ASN A 26 4.30 -21.51 7.38
C ASN A 26 5.01 -20.16 7.45
N ASP A 27 4.32 -19.15 7.98
CA ASP A 27 4.81 -17.82 8.27
C ASP A 27 6.11 -17.85 9.12
N ASP A 28 6.19 -18.75 10.10
CA ASP A 28 7.42 -18.97 10.87
C ASP A 28 8.60 -19.48 10.04
N THR A 29 8.31 -20.26 9.00
CA THR A 29 9.35 -20.72 8.07
C THR A 29 9.89 -19.57 7.25
N ILE A 30 9.02 -18.64 6.83
CA ILE A 30 9.44 -17.40 6.18
C ILE A 30 10.27 -16.55 7.14
N ARG A 31 9.81 -16.32 8.38
CA ARG A 31 10.55 -15.55 9.38
C ARG A 31 11.94 -16.14 9.65
N LYS A 32 12.05 -17.46 9.78
CA LYS A 32 13.33 -18.14 9.96
C LYS A 32 14.27 -17.89 8.78
N ARG A 33 13.76 -17.96 7.54
CA ARG A 33 14.55 -17.63 6.35
C ARG A 33 14.98 -16.17 6.33
N LEU A 34 14.09 -15.24 6.68
CA LEU A 34 14.42 -13.81 6.75
C LEU A 34 15.57 -13.53 7.72
N ARG A 35 15.60 -14.19 8.89
CA ARG A 35 16.73 -14.05 9.83
C ARG A 35 18.09 -14.41 9.23
N VAL A 36 18.14 -15.29 8.24
CA VAL A 36 19.38 -15.67 7.54
C VAL A 36 19.71 -14.66 6.45
N TYR A 37 18.74 -14.24 5.65
CA TYR A 37 18.99 -13.41 4.48
C TYR A 37 19.12 -11.91 4.77
N VAL A 38 18.51 -11.40 5.85
CA VAL A 38 18.56 -9.97 6.18
C VAL A 38 19.99 -9.49 6.47
N PRO A 39 20.81 -10.18 7.29
CA PRO A 39 22.21 -9.81 7.48
C PRO A 39 23.00 -9.77 6.17
N ILE A 40 22.84 -10.80 5.33
CA ILE A 40 23.51 -10.91 4.02
C ILE A 40 23.10 -9.77 3.08
N ALA A 41 21.82 -9.39 3.09
CA ALA A 41 21.32 -8.27 2.31
C ALA A 41 21.89 -6.93 2.81
N ARG A 42 22.05 -6.79 4.13
CA ARG A 42 22.61 -5.58 4.77
C ARG A 42 24.09 -5.37 4.46
N GLU A 43 24.87 -6.45 4.29
CA GLU A 43 26.26 -6.36 3.82
C GLU A 43 26.37 -5.68 2.44
N LYS A 44 25.39 -5.91 1.56
CA LYS A 44 25.32 -5.29 0.23
C LYS A 44 24.65 -3.93 0.22
N CYS A 45 23.69 -3.71 1.11
CA CYS A 45 22.87 -2.50 1.15
C CYS A 45 22.49 -2.15 2.60
N SER A 46 23.17 -1.16 3.17
CA SER A 46 23.00 -0.75 4.57
C SER A 46 21.61 -0.18 4.89
N SER A 47 20.84 0.23 3.88
CA SER A 47 19.49 0.78 4.03
C SER A 47 18.41 -0.27 4.30
N VAL A 48 18.72 -1.57 4.14
CA VAL A 48 17.78 -2.67 4.42
C VAL A 48 17.48 -2.70 5.92
N PRO A 49 16.21 -2.60 6.39
CA PRO A 49 15.90 -2.62 7.81
C PRO A 49 16.38 -3.88 8.55
N GLU A 50 16.70 -3.75 9.83
CA GLU A 50 17.13 -4.89 10.66
C GLU A 50 15.98 -5.86 10.97
N HIS A 51 14.79 -5.32 11.26
CA HIS A 51 13.62 -6.11 11.61
C HIS A 51 12.65 -6.20 10.43
N ILE A 52 12.80 -7.26 9.64
CA ILE A 52 11.96 -7.55 8.48
C ILE A 52 11.05 -8.74 8.78
N HIS A 53 9.75 -8.57 8.50
CA HIS A 53 8.73 -9.61 8.58
C HIS A 53 7.82 -9.57 7.33
N PRO A 54 7.03 -10.62 7.04
CA PRO A 54 6.23 -10.71 5.81
C PRO A 54 5.31 -9.52 5.55
N HIS A 55 4.68 -8.96 6.58
CA HIS A 55 3.80 -7.78 6.44
C HIS A 55 4.55 -6.52 5.99
N LEU A 56 5.87 -6.42 6.23
CA LEU A 56 6.68 -5.28 5.80
C LEU A 56 6.85 -5.28 4.29
N PHE A 57 7.09 -6.45 3.69
CA PHE A 57 7.14 -6.58 2.23
C PHE A 57 5.83 -6.17 1.57
N ARG A 58 4.70 -6.57 2.17
CA ARG A 58 3.37 -6.16 1.71
C ARG A 58 3.22 -4.64 1.77
N HIS A 59 3.62 -4.03 2.88
CA HIS A 59 3.59 -2.59 3.06
C HIS A 59 4.49 -1.86 2.05
N SER A 60 5.75 -2.26 1.91
CA SER A 60 6.69 -1.67 0.96
C SER A 60 6.21 -1.77 -0.48
N ARG A 61 5.62 -2.90 -0.88
CA ARG A 61 5.07 -3.05 -2.23
C ARG A 61 3.87 -2.14 -2.47
N ALA A 62 2.98 -2.01 -1.49
CA ALA A 62 1.84 -1.10 -1.57
C ALA A 62 2.27 0.37 -1.68
N MET A 63 3.23 0.78 -0.84
CA MET A 63 3.83 2.12 -0.90
C MET A 63 4.48 2.39 -2.25
N HIS A 64 5.25 1.42 -2.78
CA HIS A 64 5.89 1.56 -4.08
C HIS A 64 4.85 1.74 -5.20
N LEU A 65 3.75 0.99 -5.19
CA LEU A 65 2.68 1.15 -6.18
C LEU A 65 2.03 2.54 -6.07
N TYR A 66 1.69 2.96 -4.84
CA TYR A 66 1.09 4.27 -4.60
C TYR A 66 2.01 5.41 -5.05
N GLN A 67 3.30 5.35 -4.70
CA GLN A 67 4.32 6.33 -5.09
C GLN A 67 4.55 6.44 -6.60
N HIS A 68 4.19 5.41 -7.37
CA HIS A 68 4.24 5.43 -8.83
C HIS A 68 2.92 5.91 -9.46
N GLY A 69 2.04 6.54 -8.68
CA GLY A 69 0.80 7.14 -9.14
C GLY A 69 -0.39 6.19 -9.25
N MET A 70 -0.30 4.99 -8.67
CA MET A 70 -1.45 4.09 -8.58
C MET A 70 -2.47 4.66 -7.58
N ASP A 71 -3.73 4.78 -7.99
CA ASP A 71 -4.80 5.22 -7.08
C ASP A 71 -4.98 4.26 -5.89
N LEU A 72 -5.35 4.80 -4.71
CA LEU A 72 -5.54 4.02 -3.50
C LEU A 72 -6.64 2.97 -3.65
N SER A 73 -7.68 3.23 -4.44
CA SER A 73 -8.73 2.25 -4.72
C SER A 73 -8.17 1.04 -5.47
N LEU A 74 -7.25 1.27 -6.39
CA LEU A 74 -6.59 0.20 -7.16
C LEU A 74 -5.56 -0.55 -6.32
N VAL A 75 -4.79 0.15 -5.47
CA VAL A 75 -3.91 -0.49 -4.47
C VAL A 75 -4.72 -1.38 -3.53
N SER A 76 -5.89 -0.91 -3.07
CA SER A 76 -6.80 -1.66 -2.20
C SER A 76 -7.27 -2.96 -2.84
N GLN A 77 -7.69 -2.89 -4.10
CA GLN A 77 -8.12 -4.06 -4.88
C GLN A 77 -6.97 -5.04 -5.11
N TRP A 78 -5.78 -4.53 -5.46
CA TRP A 78 -4.59 -5.36 -5.70
C TRP A 78 -4.15 -6.14 -4.45
N LEU A 79 -4.31 -5.53 -3.27
CA LEU A 79 -4.01 -6.16 -1.99
C LEU A 79 -5.16 -7.03 -1.46
N GLY A 80 -6.37 -6.91 -2.01
CA GLY A 80 -7.56 -7.61 -1.55
C GLY A 80 -8.04 -7.12 -0.17
N HIS A 81 -7.97 -5.81 0.08
CA HIS A 81 -8.50 -5.25 1.33
C HIS A 81 -10.03 -5.19 1.29
N GLU A 82 -10.68 -5.75 2.31
CA GLU A 82 -12.13 -5.69 2.50
C GLU A 82 -12.62 -4.26 2.76
N GLN A 83 -11.84 -3.47 3.51
CA GLN A 83 -12.16 -2.09 3.85
C GLN A 83 -11.08 -1.14 3.33
N LEU A 84 -11.50 -0.15 2.53
CA LEU A 84 -10.62 0.88 1.98
C LEU A 84 -9.85 1.67 3.07
N ARG A 85 -10.43 1.77 4.28
CA ARG A 85 -9.81 2.43 5.43
C ARG A 85 -8.42 1.88 5.76
N THR A 86 -8.18 0.59 5.56
CA THR A 86 -6.86 -0.02 5.79
C THR A 86 -5.81 0.46 4.78
N THR A 87 -6.23 0.81 3.57
CA THR A 87 -5.37 1.34 2.49
C THR A 87 -5.01 2.81 2.71
N LEU A 88 -5.85 3.58 3.42
CA LEU A 88 -5.58 4.99 3.74
C LEU A 88 -4.27 5.17 4.54
N THR A 89 -3.81 4.13 5.26
CA THR A 89 -2.51 4.16 5.96
C THR A 89 -1.35 4.56 5.03
N TYR A 90 -1.40 4.18 3.75
CA TYR A 90 -0.36 4.51 2.77
C TYR A 90 -0.37 6.00 2.38
N ALA A 91 -1.56 6.61 2.32
CA ALA A 91 -1.70 8.04 2.10
C ALA A 91 -1.13 8.85 3.27
N TYR A 92 -1.28 8.37 4.50
CA TYR A 92 -0.68 9.03 5.67
C TYR A 92 0.85 8.92 5.69
N ALA A 93 1.39 7.81 5.20
CA ALA A 93 2.83 7.58 5.17
C ALA A 93 3.56 8.45 4.12
N ASP A 94 2.92 8.82 3.01
CA ASP A 94 3.54 9.68 1.98
C ASP A 94 3.04 11.13 2.04
N THR A 95 3.79 11.99 2.75
CA THR A 95 3.50 13.43 2.84
C THR A 95 3.85 14.16 1.53
N ASN A 96 4.78 13.64 0.73
CA ASN A 96 5.21 14.25 -0.53
C ASN A 96 4.16 14.05 -1.63
N HIS A 97 3.51 12.89 -1.68
CA HIS A 97 2.36 12.67 -2.59
C HIS A 97 1.21 13.61 -2.27
N LYS A 98 0.88 13.78 -0.97
CA LYS A 98 -0.13 14.74 -0.53
C LYS A 98 0.23 16.15 -0.98
N ARG A 99 1.48 16.57 -0.76
CA ARG A 99 1.96 17.88 -1.19
C ARG A 99 1.85 18.06 -2.70
N THR A 100 2.26 17.07 -3.49
CA THR A 100 2.18 17.12 -4.96
C THR A 100 0.73 17.19 -5.45
N ALA A 101 -0.17 16.42 -4.83
CA ALA A 101 -1.60 16.47 -5.14
C ALA A 101 -2.21 17.84 -4.82
N ILE A 102 -1.84 18.42 -3.68
CA ILE A 102 -2.22 19.77 -3.27
C ILE A 102 -1.66 20.82 -4.25
N GLU A 103 -0.38 20.76 -4.59
CA GLU A 103 0.22 21.69 -5.57
C GLU A 103 -0.45 21.59 -6.94
N LYS A 104 -0.81 20.38 -7.38
CA LYS A 104 -1.50 20.13 -8.65
C LYS A 104 -2.94 20.67 -8.66
N THR A 105 -3.65 20.62 -7.55
CA THR A 105 -5.02 21.16 -7.44
C THR A 105 -5.04 22.65 -7.12
N MET A 106 -4.07 23.14 -6.35
CA MET A 106 -3.96 24.54 -5.94
C MET A 106 -3.22 25.44 -6.96
N GLY A 107 -2.94 24.94 -8.17
CA GLY A 107 -2.42 25.71 -9.31
C GLY A 107 -3.29 26.88 -9.78
N ALA A 108 -4.32 27.27 -9.02
CA ALA A 108 -5.17 28.45 -9.24
C ALA A 108 -5.36 29.33 -7.98
N THR A 109 -4.77 29.02 -6.82
CA THR A 109 -5.10 29.70 -5.54
C THR A 109 -3.91 30.07 -4.65
N PHE A 110 -2.71 30.25 -5.22
CA PHE A 110 -1.59 30.85 -4.51
C PHE A 110 -1.08 32.10 -5.24
N ASP A 111 -1.13 33.24 -4.56
CA ASP A 111 -0.43 34.43 -5.01
C ASP A 111 1.09 34.24 -4.89
N LYS A 112 1.84 35.05 -5.64
CA LYS A 112 3.31 34.99 -5.79
C LYS A 112 4.11 35.11 -4.48
N ASP A 113 3.46 35.41 -3.35
CA ASP A 113 4.05 35.55 -2.01
C ASP A 113 3.79 34.36 -1.06
N GLY A 114 3.14 33.27 -1.51
CA GLY A 114 2.99 32.05 -0.71
C GLY A 114 1.95 32.13 0.43
N THR A 115 1.16 33.19 0.49
CA THR A 115 0.08 33.36 1.45
C THR A 115 -1.16 32.56 1.02
N ILE A 116 -1.70 31.72 1.91
CA ILE A 116 -2.99 31.03 1.71
C ILE A 116 -4.08 32.10 1.70
N LYS A 117 -4.69 32.38 0.54
CA LYS A 117 -5.96 33.10 0.49
C LYS A 117 -7.09 32.14 0.84
N PRO A 118 -7.87 32.39 1.91
CA PRO A 118 -9.09 31.63 2.14
C PRO A 118 -9.99 31.76 0.91
N TYR A 119 -10.54 30.65 0.42
CA TYR A 119 -11.57 30.68 -0.61
C TYR A 119 -12.85 31.23 0.03
N ILE A 120 -13.05 32.53 -0.06
CA ILE A 120 -14.29 33.18 0.38
C ILE A 120 -15.26 33.11 -0.79
N VAL A 121 -16.25 32.22 -0.68
CA VAL A 121 -17.37 32.19 -1.62
C VAL A 121 -18.33 33.29 -1.18
N GLU A 122 -18.17 34.47 -1.77
CA GLU A 122 -19.04 35.63 -1.48
C GLU A 122 -20.37 35.57 -2.25
N ASP A 123 -20.45 34.73 -3.28
CA ASP A 123 -21.62 34.62 -4.12
C ASP A 123 -22.58 33.52 -3.63
N GLU A 124 -23.81 33.94 -3.32
CA GLU A 124 -24.89 33.08 -2.79
C GLU A 124 -25.33 32.02 -3.81
N GLU A 125 -25.17 32.30 -5.11
CA GLU A 125 -25.55 31.40 -6.20
C GLU A 125 -24.57 30.22 -6.30
N THR A 126 -23.26 30.49 -6.22
CA THR A 126 -22.24 29.43 -6.13
C THR A 126 -22.38 28.58 -4.87
N LEU A 127 -22.81 29.18 -3.75
CA LEU A 127 -23.06 28.45 -2.52
C LEU A 127 -24.20 27.44 -2.69
N LYS A 128 -25.31 27.83 -3.30
CA LYS A 128 -26.46 26.94 -3.58
C LYS A 128 -26.06 25.76 -4.46
N HIS A 129 -25.28 26.03 -5.52
CA HIS A 129 -24.80 25.00 -6.43
C HIS A 129 -23.92 23.94 -5.74
N LEU A 130 -23.07 24.34 -4.80
CA LEU A 130 -22.19 23.42 -4.05
C LEU A 130 -22.96 22.57 -3.03
N TYR A 131 -24.05 23.09 -2.47
CA TYR A 131 -24.92 22.34 -1.56
C TYR A 131 -25.98 21.49 -2.29
N GLY A 132 -26.01 21.54 -3.63
CA GLY A 132 -26.98 20.79 -4.44
C GLY A 132 -28.42 21.27 -4.26
N LEU A 133 -28.60 22.55 -3.92
CA LEU A 133 -29.89 23.23 -3.76
C LEU A 133 -30.23 24.07 -4.99
#